data_AF-A0A8T2MLS9-F1
#
_entry.id   AF-A0A8T2MLS9-F1
#
_cell.length_a   1.000
_cell.length_b   1.000
_cell.length_c   1.000
_cell.angle_alpha   90.00
_cell.angle_beta   90.00
_cell.angle_gamma   90.00
#
_symmetry.space_group_name_H-M   'P 1'
#
loop_
_entity.id
_entity.type
_entity.pdbx_description
1 polymer ?
#
loop_
_entity_poly.entity_id
_entity_poly.type
_entity_poly.pdbx_seq_one_letter_code
_entity_poly.pdbx_strand_id
1 'polypeptide(L)'
;MKGSAGSLLLLSLTALVSMTLASSVLTFSDILARATIDFNQKSQETKAFGPPKKSPLRSMSVFEPGDGSVMIKTITFTLKETMCPKSEDYLKDECVFKENGSLKKCTSTATILKSQPREVASLTVSCQEVTDPEERKELSEPPSWTKWFSNW
;
A
#
# COMPACT_ATOMS: atom_id res chain seq x y z
N MET A 1 -3.19 -21.50 74.56
CA MET A 1 -3.86 -22.62 73.85
C MET A 1 -5.32 -22.19 73.69
N LYS A 2 -6.04 -22.18 72.57
CA LYS A 2 -5.99 -22.65 71.17
C LYS A 2 -6.85 -21.60 70.42
N GLY A 3 -6.47 -21.01 69.29
CA GLY A 3 -6.37 -21.64 67.97
C GLY A 3 -7.73 -21.60 67.26
N SER A 4 -7.88 -20.77 66.22
CA SER A 4 -8.52 -21.18 64.95
C SER A 4 -8.39 -20.07 63.91
N ALA A 5 -7.83 -20.45 62.77
CA ALA A 5 -7.68 -19.63 61.58
C ALA A 5 -9.01 -19.45 60.85
N GLY A 6 -9.27 -18.24 60.34
CA GLY A 6 -10.35 -17.94 59.41
C GLY A 6 -9.78 -17.11 58.26
N SER A 7 -9.38 -17.81 57.20
CA SER A 7 -8.91 -17.26 55.93
C SER A 7 -10.06 -16.70 55.09
N LEU A 8 -9.72 -16.00 53.98
CA LEU A 8 -10.52 -15.73 52.77
C LEU A 8 -11.39 -14.44 52.82
N LEU A 9 -11.39 -13.50 51.87
CA LEU A 9 -10.77 -13.35 50.54
C LEU A 9 -10.74 -11.84 50.23
N LEU A 10 -9.58 -11.29 49.84
CA LEU A 10 -9.52 -10.02 49.12
C LEU A 10 -10.09 -10.26 47.71
N LEU A 11 -11.29 -9.76 47.42
CA LEU A 11 -11.85 -9.73 46.07
C LEU A 11 -11.10 -8.68 45.25
N SER A 12 -9.95 -9.05 44.68
CA SER A 12 -9.33 -8.28 43.60
C SER A 12 -10.12 -8.53 42.31
N LEU A 13 -11.08 -7.64 42.00
CA LEU A 13 -11.67 -7.58 40.67
C LEU A 13 -10.63 -6.97 39.71
N THR A 14 -9.78 -7.80 39.12
CA THR A 14 -9.01 -7.39 37.94
C THR A 14 -9.96 -7.37 36.76
N ALA A 15 -10.40 -6.19 36.35
CA ALA A 15 -11.05 -6.00 35.06
C ALA A 15 -10.00 -6.30 33.97
N LEU A 16 -10.01 -7.51 33.42
CA LEU A 16 -9.30 -7.82 32.18
C LEU A 16 -9.99 -7.06 31.05
N VAL A 17 -9.52 -5.84 30.79
CA VAL A 17 -9.83 -5.14 29.54
C VAL A 17 -9.13 -5.91 28.44
N SER A 18 -9.84 -6.82 27.79
CA SER A 18 -9.38 -7.43 26.55
C SER A 18 -9.31 -6.33 25.49
N MET A 19 -8.12 -5.73 25.31
CA MET A 19 -7.82 -4.94 24.11
C MET A 19 -7.81 -5.92 22.94
N THR A 20 -8.96 -6.08 22.28
CA THR A 20 -9.00 -6.74 20.98
C THR A 20 -8.22 -5.86 20.01
N LEU A 21 -6.97 -6.24 19.74
CA LEU A 21 -6.18 -5.60 18.69
C LEU A 21 -6.85 -5.96 17.36
N ALA A 22 -7.63 -5.03 16.81
CA ALA A 22 -8.15 -5.20 15.46
C ALA A 22 -6.94 -5.31 14.51
N SER A 23 -6.75 -6.49 13.92
CA SER A 23 -5.71 -6.72 12.91
C SER A 23 -6.10 -5.98 11.64
N SER A 24 -5.49 -4.83 11.36
CA SER A 24 -5.70 -4.13 10.09
C SER A 24 -4.98 -4.90 8.97
N VAL A 25 -5.71 -5.21 7.90
CA VAL A 25 -5.17 -5.86 6.70
C VAL A 25 -4.48 -4.82 5.83
N LEU A 26 -3.36 -5.18 5.19
CA LEU A 26 -2.70 -4.34 4.18
C LEU A 26 -3.68 -3.80 3.14
N THR A 27 -3.65 -2.50 2.90
CA THR A 27 -4.51 -1.79 1.95
C THR A 27 -3.87 -1.74 0.56
N PHE A 28 -4.65 -1.37 -0.47
CA PHE A 28 -4.08 -1.11 -1.80
C PHE A 28 -3.13 0.09 -1.80
N SER A 29 -3.37 1.08 -0.93
CA SER A 29 -2.46 2.22 -0.74
C SER A 29 -1.12 1.78 -0.14
N ASP A 30 -1.12 0.82 0.79
CA ASP A 30 0.11 0.25 1.33
C ASP A 30 0.91 -0.50 0.24
N ILE A 31 0.22 -1.24 -0.63
CA ILE A 31 0.85 -1.91 -1.78
C ILE A 31 1.41 -0.89 -2.76
N LEU A 32 0.67 0.17 -3.08
CA LEU A 32 1.14 1.25 -3.95
C LEU A 32 2.40 1.91 -3.38
N ALA A 33 2.41 2.22 -2.08
CA ALA A 33 3.57 2.81 -1.42
C ALA A 33 4.79 1.87 -1.51
N ARG A 34 4.63 0.59 -1.15
CA ARG A 34 5.72 -0.40 -1.22
C ARG A 34 6.22 -0.63 -2.65
N ALA A 35 5.30 -0.70 -3.62
CA ALA A 35 5.66 -0.89 -5.02
C ALA A 35 6.41 0.32 -5.60
N THR A 36 6.05 1.53 -5.16
CA THR A 36 6.77 2.75 -5.53
C THR A 36 8.19 2.75 -4.95
N ILE A 37 8.36 2.30 -3.70
CA ILE A 37 9.69 2.16 -3.07
C ILE A 37 10.52 1.14 -3.85
N ASP A 38 9.95 -0.03 -4.11
CA ASP A 38 10.60 -1.12 -4.83
C ASP A 38 11.07 -0.70 -6.23
N PHE A 39 10.20 -0.01 -6.99
CA PHE A 39 10.55 0.55 -8.30
C PHE A 39 11.70 1.55 -8.19
N ASN A 40 11.61 2.51 -7.28
CA ASN A 40 12.65 3.51 -7.11
C ASN A 40 13.98 2.87 -6.69
N GLN A 41 13.98 1.84 -5.85
CA GLN A 41 15.20 1.15 -5.43
C GLN A 41 15.84 0.34 -6.57
N LYS A 42 15.05 -0.41 -7.35
CA LYS A 42 15.57 -1.39 -8.33
C LYS A 42 15.76 -0.86 -9.75
N SER A 43 15.06 0.21 -10.14
CA SER A 43 15.18 0.78 -11.49
C SER A 43 16.54 1.44 -11.75
N GLN A 44 16.90 1.56 -13.03
CA GLN A 44 18.10 2.27 -13.49
C GLN A 44 17.85 3.78 -13.70
N GLU A 45 16.72 4.29 -13.21
CA GLU A 45 16.36 5.70 -13.33
C GLU A 45 17.24 6.58 -12.43
N THR A 46 17.58 7.77 -12.91
CA THR A 46 18.36 8.75 -12.13
C THR A 46 17.46 9.63 -11.25
N LYS A 47 16.20 9.78 -11.65
CA LYS A 47 15.18 10.55 -10.94
C LYS A 47 14.23 9.64 -10.19
N ALA A 48 13.72 10.14 -9.07
CA ALA A 48 12.67 9.46 -8.35
C ALA A 48 11.33 9.55 -9.11
N PHE A 49 10.53 8.50 -8.99
CA PHE A 49 9.19 8.40 -9.55
C PHE A 49 8.17 8.36 -8.41
N GLY A 50 7.09 9.13 -8.55
CA GLY A 50 6.02 9.19 -7.56
C GLY A 50 4.66 8.86 -8.17
N PRO A 51 3.68 8.40 -7.36
CA PRO A 51 2.30 8.26 -7.80
C PRO A 51 1.72 9.67 -8.05
N PRO A 52 1.17 9.96 -9.24
CA PRO A 52 0.55 11.25 -9.50
C PRO A 52 -0.53 11.59 -8.47
N LYS A 53 -0.65 12.86 -8.08
CA LYS A 53 -1.66 13.31 -7.09
C LYS A 53 -3.08 12.94 -7.48
N LYS A 54 -3.37 12.89 -8.78
CA LYS A 54 -4.68 12.51 -9.31
C LYS A 54 -4.63 11.07 -9.80
N SER A 55 -5.44 10.24 -9.16
CA SER A 55 -5.80 8.89 -9.60
C SER A 55 -4.62 8.02 -10.06
N PRO A 56 -3.65 7.75 -9.18
CA PRO A 56 -2.51 6.91 -9.51
C PRO A 56 -2.93 5.47 -9.75
N LEU A 57 -3.98 4.98 -9.08
CA LEU A 57 -4.52 3.63 -9.27
C LEU A 57 -5.43 3.57 -10.51
N ARG A 58 -5.21 2.56 -11.35
CA ARG A 58 -5.98 2.27 -12.57
C ARG A 58 -6.90 1.07 -12.40
N SER A 59 -6.44 0.04 -11.71
CA SER A 59 -7.26 -1.10 -11.32
C SER A 59 -6.71 -1.76 -10.06
N MET A 60 -7.58 -2.52 -9.39
CA MET A 60 -7.27 -3.24 -8.16
C MET A 60 -8.11 -4.51 -8.11
N SER A 61 -7.49 -5.62 -7.71
CA SER A 61 -8.17 -6.90 -7.53
C SER A 61 -7.62 -7.67 -6.33
N VAL A 62 -8.46 -8.55 -5.79
CA VAL A 62 -8.11 -9.50 -4.74
C VAL A 62 -8.45 -10.89 -5.24
N PHE A 63 -7.52 -11.82 -5.04
CA PHE A 63 -7.71 -13.23 -5.32
C PHE A 63 -7.29 -14.04 -4.09
N GLU A 64 -8.12 -14.99 -3.68
CA GLU A 64 -7.82 -15.91 -2.59
C GLU A 64 -7.78 -17.34 -3.16
N PRO A 65 -6.61 -18.01 -3.16
CA PRO A 65 -6.53 -19.41 -3.56
C PRO A 65 -7.37 -20.33 -2.66
N GLY A 66 -7.71 -21.51 -3.18
CA GLY A 66 -8.64 -22.44 -2.53
C GLY A 66 -8.19 -23.01 -1.18
N ASP A 67 -6.90 -22.95 -0.86
CA ASP A 67 -6.38 -23.35 0.46
C ASP A 67 -6.63 -22.29 1.54
N GLY A 68 -7.03 -21.08 1.14
CA GLY A 68 -7.33 -19.95 2.02
C GLY A 68 -6.13 -19.44 2.83
N SER A 69 -4.91 -19.91 2.56
CA SER A 69 -3.71 -19.59 3.37
C SER A 69 -3.16 -18.20 3.09
N VAL A 70 -3.39 -17.72 1.86
CA VAL A 70 -2.91 -16.43 1.37
C VAL A 70 -4.03 -15.60 0.75
N MET A 71 -3.79 -14.31 0.67
CA MET A 71 -4.54 -13.34 -0.11
C MET A 71 -3.57 -12.69 -1.10
N ILE A 72 -3.93 -12.70 -2.37
CA ILE A 72 -3.15 -12.07 -3.45
C ILE A 72 -3.86 -10.78 -3.83
N LYS A 73 -3.15 -9.65 -3.75
CA LYS A 73 -3.65 -8.34 -4.16
C LYS A 73 -2.85 -7.85 -5.37
N THR A 74 -3.56 -7.47 -6.41
CA THR A 74 -2.95 -6.94 -7.64
C THR A 74 -3.43 -5.51 -7.85
N ILE A 75 -2.50 -4.61 -8.18
CA ILE A 75 -2.80 -3.23 -8.57
C ILE A 75 -2.14 -2.90 -9.89
N THR A 76 -2.86 -2.16 -10.73
CA THR A 76 -2.27 -1.44 -11.87
C THR A 76 -2.28 0.05 -11.53
N PHE A 77 -1.16 0.72 -11.72
CA PHE A 77 -0.98 2.11 -11.32
C PHE A 77 -0.02 2.85 -12.23
N THR A 78 0.02 4.18 -12.10
CA THR A 78 0.96 5.03 -12.82
C THR A 78 1.96 5.68 -11.89
N LEU A 79 3.18 5.85 -12.40
CA LEU A 79 4.24 6.61 -11.78
C LEU A 79 4.69 7.72 -12.73
N LYS A 80 4.97 8.90 -12.18
CA LYS A 80 5.47 10.05 -12.93
C LYS A 80 6.83 10.50 -12.39
N GLU A 81 7.74 10.82 -13.30
CA GLU A 81 9.07 11.34 -12.99
C GLU A 81 8.97 12.65 -12.17
N THR A 82 9.82 12.76 -11.17
CA THR A 82 9.93 13.94 -10.31
C THR A 82 11.24 14.69 -10.55
N MET A 83 11.36 15.90 -10.00
CA MET A 83 12.62 16.66 -10.05
C MET A 83 13.69 16.08 -9.11
N CYS A 84 13.27 15.30 -8.10
CA CYS A 84 14.14 14.76 -7.08
C CYS A 84 15.07 13.66 -7.63
N PRO A 85 16.34 13.62 -7.20
CA PRO A 85 17.19 12.47 -7.45
C PRO A 85 16.62 11.25 -6.72
N LYS A 86 16.95 10.05 -7.21
CA LYS A 86 16.70 8.80 -6.50
C LYS A 86 17.52 8.81 -5.20
N SER A 87 16.86 8.93 -4.05
CA SER A 87 17.44 8.77 -2.71
C SER A 87 16.49 7.97 -1.82
N GLU A 88 17.00 7.40 -0.71
CA GLU A 88 16.18 6.63 0.24
C GLU A 88 15.08 7.47 0.91
N ASP A 89 15.19 8.81 0.86
CA ASP A 89 14.27 9.76 1.50
C ASP A 89 13.30 10.44 0.52
N TYR A 90 13.04 9.90 -0.68
CA TYR A 90 12.05 10.52 -1.61
C TYR A 90 10.62 10.59 -1.04
N LEU A 91 10.32 9.78 -0.02
CA LEU A 91 9.06 9.82 0.73
C LEU A 91 8.98 11.01 1.70
N LYS A 92 10.11 11.64 2.04
CA LYS A 92 10.19 12.64 3.11
C LYS A 92 9.94 14.06 2.67
N ASP A 93 9.87 14.36 1.37
CA ASP A 93 9.69 15.73 0.91
C ASP A 93 8.74 15.84 -0.28
N GLU A 94 8.17 17.03 -0.40
CA GLU A 94 7.26 17.52 -1.44
C GLU A 94 7.91 17.52 -2.83
N CYS A 95 8.30 16.36 -3.35
CA CYS A 95 8.93 16.22 -4.65
C CYS A 95 7.95 16.64 -5.76
N VAL A 96 8.26 17.76 -6.41
CA VAL A 96 7.48 18.28 -7.53
C VAL A 96 7.63 17.36 -8.74
N PHE A 97 6.50 17.01 -9.35
CA PHE A 97 6.48 16.27 -10.61
C PHE A 97 7.06 17.14 -11.73
N LYS A 98 7.93 16.54 -12.54
CA LYS A 98 8.44 17.21 -13.74
C LYS A 98 7.31 17.34 -14.74
N GLU A 99 7.10 18.54 -15.29
CA GLU A 99 5.93 18.87 -16.14
C GLU A 99 5.75 17.85 -17.29
N ASN A 100 6.81 17.67 -18.09
CA ASN A 100 6.90 16.70 -19.18
C ASN A 100 7.68 15.44 -18.78
N GLY A 101 7.65 15.09 -17.49
CA GLY A 101 8.34 13.91 -16.97
C GLY A 101 7.88 12.61 -17.63
N SER A 102 8.76 11.61 -17.64
CA SER A 102 8.39 10.27 -18.09
C SER A 102 7.24 9.72 -17.26
N LEU A 103 6.34 9.00 -17.94
CA LEU A 103 5.21 8.33 -17.32
C LEU A 103 5.42 6.82 -17.44
N LYS A 104 5.19 6.10 -16.36
CA LYS A 104 5.28 4.65 -16.34
C LYS A 104 3.95 4.05 -15.92
N LYS A 105 3.55 2.99 -16.61
CA LYS A 105 2.43 2.14 -16.25
C LYS A 105 2.99 0.89 -15.58
N CYS A 106 2.54 0.65 -14.36
CA CYS A 106 3.07 -0.39 -13.50
C CYS A 106 1.98 -1.36 -13.08
N THR A 107 2.36 -2.62 -12.92
CA THR A 107 1.56 -3.66 -12.28
C THR A 107 2.34 -4.18 -11.09
N SER A 108 1.67 -4.28 -9.94
CA SER A 108 2.23 -4.93 -8.77
C SER A 108 1.32 -6.02 -8.25
N THR A 109 1.92 -7.14 -7.86
CA THR A 109 1.26 -8.28 -7.24
C THR A 109 1.90 -8.52 -5.88
N ALA A 110 1.08 -8.46 -4.83
CA ALA A 110 1.47 -8.71 -3.45
C ALA A 110 0.82 -9.99 -2.93
N THR A 111 1.63 -10.89 -2.38
CA THR A 111 1.15 -12.07 -1.65
C THR A 111 1.18 -11.77 -0.16
N ILE A 112 0.05 -11.98 0.52
CA ILE A 112 -0.15 -11.69 1.94
C ILE A 112 -0.56 -12.99 2.62
N LEU A 113 0.17 -13.41 3.65
CA LEU A 113 -0.23 -14.56 4.47
C LEU A 113 -1.41 -14.14 5.35
N LYS A 114 -2.50 -14.92 5.39
CA LYS A 114 -3.63 -14.59 6.27
C LYS A 114 -3.27 -14.67 7.76
N SER A 115 -2.24 -15.44 8.11
CA SER A 115 -1.66 -15.49 9.46
C SER A 115 -0.87 -14.22 9.82
N GLN A 116 -0.43 -13.43 8.84
CA GLN A 116 0.33 -12.19 9.01
C GLN A 116 -0.23 -11.09 8.07
N PRO A 117 -1.48 -10.62 8.30
CA PRO A 117 -2.20 -9.77 7.35
C PRO A 117 -1.63 -8.34 7.18
N ARG A 118 -0.59 -7.99 7.96
CA ARG A 118 0.14 -6.72 7.92
C ARG A 118 1.44 -6.80 7.11
N GLU A 119 1.88 -8.01 6.75
CA GLU A 119 3.15 -8.26 6.10
C GLU A 119 2.94 -8.72 4.65
N VAL A 120 3.85 -8.30 3.78
CA VAL A 120 3.88 -8.75 2.38
C VAL A 120 4.91 -9.88 2.32
N ALA A 121 4.46 -11.10 2.07
CA ALA A 121 5.33 -12.26 1.93
C ALA A 121 6.15 -12.19 0.64
N SER A 122 5.56 -11.66 -0.44
CA SER A 122 6.26 -11.38 -1.69
C SER A 122 5.62 -10.20 -2.42
N LEU A 123 6.46 -9.39 -3.07
CA LEU A 123 6.04 -8.26 -3.88
C LEU A 123 6.77 -8.32 -5.23
N THR A 124 5.99 -8.34 -6.31
CA THR A 124 6.53 -8.18 -7.66
C THR A 124 6.05 -6.85 -8.20
N VAL A 125 6.95 -6.10 -8.86
CA VAL A 125 6.65 -4.84 -9.54
C VAL A 125 7.22 -4.90 -10.95
N SER A 126 6.37 -4.61 -11.94
CA SER A 126 6.77 -4.48 -13.34
C SER A 126 6.25 -3.15 -13.87
N CYS A 127 7.11 -2.39 -14.54
CA CYS A 127 6.77 -1.07 -15.06
C CYS A 127 7.24 -0.93 -16.51
N GLN A 128 6.43 -0.29 -17.33
CA GLN A 128 6.72 0.03 -18.72
C GLN A 128 6.60 1.54 -18.93
N GLU A 129 7.48 2.11 -19.74
CA GLU A 129 7.37 3.51 -20.15
C GLU A 129 6.18 3.70 -21.10
N VAL A 130 5.44 4.79 -20.89
CA VAL A 130 4.30 5.17 -21.72
C VAL A 130 4.79 6.12 -22.80
N THR A 131 4.96 5.59 -24.00
CA THR A 131 5.42 6.32 -25.19
C THR A 131 4.27 6.76 -26.09
N ASP A 132 3.13 6.04 -26.05
CA ASP A 132 1.97 6.38 -26.85
C ASP A 132 1.32 7.70 -26.37
N PRO A 133 1.12 8.70 -27.25
CA PRO A 133 0.56 9.99 -26.87
C PRO A 133 -0.89 9.92 -26.38
N GLU A 134 -1.71 9.02 -26.95
CA GLU A 134 -3.11 8.86 -26.55
C GLU A 134 -3.21 8.22 -25.16
N GLU A 135 -2.44 7.16 -24.91
CA GLU A 135 -2.34 6.53 -23.60
C GLU A 135 -1.76 7.50 -22.56
N ARG A 136 -0.73 8.28 -22.92
CA ARG A 136 -0.18 9.32 -22.03
C ARG A 136 -1.26 10.33 -21.64
N LYS A 137 -2.10 10.75 -22.59
CA LYS A 137 -3.22 11.66 -22.32
C LYS A 137 -4.26 10.99 -21.40
N GLU A 138 -4.67 9.77 -21.69
CA GLU A 138 -5.62 9.01 -20.87
C GLU A 138 -5.12 8.83 -19.42
N LEU A 139 -3.85 8.50 -19.25
CA LEU A 139 -3.23 8.32 -17.94
C LEU A 139 -2.97 9.64 -17.21
N SER A 140 -2.96 10.77 -17.91
CA SER A 140 -2.92 12.10 -17.29
C SER A 140 -4.30 12.51 -16.75
N GLU A 141 -5.37 11.93 -17.29
CA GLU A 141 -6.74 12.14 -16.84
C GLU A 141 -7.13 11.18 -15.70
N PRO A 142 -8.00 11.62 -14.77
CA PRO A 142 -8.52 10.75 -13.74
C PRO A 142 -9.46 9.69 -14.37
N PRO A 143 -9.42 8.42 -13.92
CA PRO A 143 -10.29 7.36 -14.41
C PRO A 143 -11.75 7.74 -14.37
N SER A 144 -12.52 7.30 -15.37
CA SER A 144 -13.94 7.64 -15.52
C SER A 144 -14.77 7.39 -14.26
N TRP A 145 -14.47 6.33 -13.50
CA TRP A 145 -15.16 6.01 -12.26
C TRP A 145 -15.01 7.08 -11.17
N THR A 146 -13.93 7.85 -11.16
CA THR A 146 -13.73 8.95 -10.18
C THR A 146 -14.64 10.15 -10.42
N LYS A 147 -15.13 10.34 -11.66
CA LYS A 147 -16.07 11.44 -11.99
C LYS A 147 -17.40 11.31 -11.24
N TRP A 148 -17.82 10.09 -10.91
CA TRP A 148 -19.09 9.83 -10.20
C TRP A 148 -19.03 10.20 -8.72
N PHE A 149 -17.84 10.17 -8.10
CA PHE A 149 -17.64 10.50 -6.68
C PHE A 149 -17.33 11.99 -6.44
N SER A 150 -17.18 12.79 -7.50
CA SER A 150 -16.86 14.22 -7.40
C SER A 150 -18.11 15.12 -7.30
N ASN A 151 -19.31 14.53 -7.38
CA ASN A 151 -20.61 15.23 -7.40
C ASN A 151 -21.42 15.04 -6.10
N TRP A 152 -20.77 14.62 -5.01
CA TRP A 152 -21.37 14.42 -3.68
C TRP A 152 -20.62 15.22 -2.63
#